data_AF-A0A4W2CE68-F1
#
_entry.id   AF-A0A4W2CE68-F1
#
_cell.length_a   1.000
_cell.length_b   1.000
_cell.length_c   1.000
_cell.angle_alpha   90.00
_cell.angle_beta   90.00
_cell.angle_gamma   90.00
#
_symmetry.space_group_name_H-M   'P 1'
#
loop_
_entity.id
_entity.type
_entity.pdbx_description
1 polymer ?
#
loop_
_entity_poly.entity_id
_entity_poly.type
_entity_poly.pdbx_seq_one_letter_code
_entity_poly.pdbx_strand_id
1 'polypeptide(L)'
;LCHLSFDFGEILMTQIIHSIEYCLGCISNTASYLRLWALSLAHAQLSEVLWAMLMHVGLRVDTAYGVLVLLPVIAFFAVLTIFILLIMEGLSAFLHAIRLHWVEFQNKFYVGAGTKFVPFSFRLLSSKFSDDLA
;
A
#
# COMPACT_ATOMS: atom_id res chain seq x y z
N LEU A 1 42.87 -5.37 -32.16
CA LEU A 1 42.06 -4.14 -31.95
C LEU A 1 41.31 -4.33 -30.63
N CYS A 2 42.01 -4.38 -29.49
CA CYS A 2 42.54 -3.25 -28.72
C CYS A 2 41.48 -2.19 -28.38
N HIS A 3 40.52 -2.56 -27.53
CA HIS A 3 39.84 -1.64 -26.60
C HIS A 3 39.41 -2.41 -25.35
N LEU A 4 40.34 -3.21 -24.81
CA LEU A 4 40.21 -3.84 -23.49
C LEU A 4 40.61 -2.82 -22.41
N SER A 5 39.99 -1.64 -22.42
CA SER A 5 39.96 -0.83 -21.21
C SER A 5 38.95 -1.51 -20.32
N PHE A 6 39.43 -2.48 -19.52
CA PHE A 6 38.69 -2.93 -18.35
C PHE A 6 38.63 -1.70 -17.45
N ASP A 7 37.63 -0.86 -17.68
CA ASP A 7 37.50 0.39 -16.95
C ASP A 7 36.99 0.04 -15.57
N PHE A 8 37.96 -0.31 -14.73
CA PHE A 8 37.73 -0.63 -13.34
C PHE A 8 36.99 0.53 -12.65
N GLY A 9 37.17 1.76 -13.16
CA GLY A 9 36.38 2.93 -12.81
C GLY A 9 34.88 2.74 -13.02
N GLU A 10 34.43 2.38 -14.23
CA GLU A 10 33.02 2.15 -14.54
C GLU A 10 32.40 1.00 -13.73
N ILE A 11 33.13 -0.10 -13.54
CA ILE A 11 32.66 -1.25 -12.75
C ILE A 11 32.52 -0.86 -11.27
N LEU A 12 33.50 -0.15 -10.73
CA LEU A 12 33.50 0.35 -9.36
C LEU A 12 32.37 1.36 -9.15
N MET A 13 32.17 2.29 -10.08
CA MET A 13 31.13 3.32 -9.99
C MET A 13 29.74 2.69 -10.01
N THR A 14 29.50 1.74 -10.91
CA THR A 14 28.24 0.98 -11.00
C THR A 14 27.96 0.16 -9.74
N GLN A 15 28.99 -0.47 -9.14
CA GLN A 15 28.84 -1.21 -7.88
C GLN A 15 28.59 -0.33 -6.65
N ILE A 16 29.23 0.85 -6.61
CA ILE A 16 28.98 1.82 -5.54
C ILE A 16 27.54 2.33 -5.61
N ILE A 17 27.03 2.66 -6.80
CA ILE A 17 25.62 3.05 -6.97
C ILE A 17 24.70 1.94 -6.45
N HIS A 18 24.91 0.70 -6.88
CA HIS A 18 24.08 -0.43 -6.46
C HIS A 18 24.12 -0.66 -4.94
N SER A 19 25.28 -0.47 -4.30
CA SER A 19 25.42 -0.58 -2.84
C SER A 19 24.69 0.53 -2.08
N ILE A 20 24.76 1.78 -2.55
CA ILE A 20 24.05 2.91 -1.93
C ILE A 20 22.54 2.73 -2.10
N GLU A 21 22.09 2.34 -3.29
CA GLU A 21 20.68 2.08 -3.58
C GLU A 21 20.13 0.93 -2.73
N TYR A 22 20.91 -0.14 -2.53
CA TYR A 22 20.57 -1.23 -1.63
C TYR A 22 20.43 -0.74 -0.18
N CYS A 23 21.40 0.04 0.31
CA CYS A 23 21.40 0.55 1.69
C CYS A 23 20.21 1.49 1.94
N LEU A 24 19.93 2.41 1.00
CA LEU A 24 18.79 3.31 1.05
C LEU A 24 17.45 2.57 0.95
N GLY A 25 17.38 1.50 0.16
CA GLY A 25 16.22 0.60 0.11
C GLY A 25 15.94 -0.04 1.47
N CYS A 26 16.94 -0.67 2.08
CA CYS A 26 16.81 -1.29 3.41
C CYS A 26 16.33 -0.30 4.49
N ILE A 27 16.84 0.94 4.48
CA ILE A 27 16.40 1.99 5.41
C ILE A 27 14.96 2.41 5.13
N SER A 28 14.57 2.54 3.85
CA SER A 28 13.19 2.87 3.43
C SER A 28 12.18 1.82 3.90
N ASN A 29 12.51 0.54 3.71
CA ASN A 29 11.68 -0.57 4.18
C ASN A 29 11.56 -0.55 5.72
N THR A 30 12.64 -0.22 6.42
CA THR A 30 12.63 -0.08 7.88
C THR A 30 11.78 1.11 8.35
N ALA A 31 11.86 2.26 7.68
CA ALA A 31 11.08 3.46 7.99
C ALA A 31 9.57 3.27 7.75
N SER A 32 9.19 2.44 6.78
CA SER A 32 7.79 2.04 6.55
C SER A 32 7.15 1.40 7.78
N TYR A 33 7.88 0.56 8.52
CA TYR A 33 7.35 -0.09 9.74
C TYR A 33 7.02 0.93 10.83
N LEU A 34 7.76 2.03 10.92
CA LEU A 34 7.50 3.12 11.87
C LEU A 34 6.17 3.82 11.57
N ARG A 35 5.80 3.95 10.29
CA ARG A 35 4.51 4.52 9.89
C ARG A 35 3.36 3.61 10.30
N LEU A 36 3.47 2.30 10.11
CA LEU A 36 2.45 1.34 10.55
C LEU A 36 2.31 1.33 12.08
N TRP A 37 3.43 1.41 12.80
CA TRP A 37 3.43 1.52 14.25
C TRP A 37 2.78 2.83 14.75
N ALA A 38 3.11 3.98 14.15
CA ALA A 38 2.51 5.26 14.50
C ALA A 38 1.01 5.31 14.20
N LEU A 39 0.60 4.72 13.08
CA LEU A 39 -0.80 4.57 12.70
C LEU A 39 -1.56 3.71 13.74
N SER A 40 -0.98 2.57 14.15
CA SER A 40 -1.53 1.73 15.22
C SER A 40 -1.65 2.46 16.56
N LEU A 41 -0.69 3.33 16.90
CA LEU A 41 -0.72 4.13 18.14
C LEU A 41 -1.82 5.20 18.09
N ALA A 42 -1.97 5.89 16.95
CA ALA A 42 -3.04 6.86 16.74
C ALA A 42 -4.43 6.18 16.77
N HIS A 43 -4.56 5.01 16.15
CA HIS A 43 -5.79 4.21 16.19
C HIS A 43 -6.15 3.78 17.61
N ALA A 44 -5.17 3.33 18.41
CA ALA A 44 -5.39 2.98 19.81
C ALA A 44 -5.91 4.18 20.62
N GLN A 45 -5.29 5.35 20.43
CA GLN A 45 -5.70 6.57 21.13
C GLN A 45 -7.08 7.07 20.69
N LEU A 46 -7.37 7.05 19.38
CA LEU A 46 -8.68 7.43 18.84
C LEU A 46 -9.79 6.51 19.36
N SER A 47 -9.53 5.20 19.44
CA SER A 47 -10.50 4.24 19.99
C SER A 47 -10.80 4.50 21.46
N GLU A 48 -9.80 4.85 22.27
CA GLU A 48 -9.98 5.18 23.68
C GLU A 48 -10.81 6.47 23.87
N VAL A 49 -10.48 7.52 23.12
CA VAL A 49 -11.19 8.82 23.17
C VAL A 49 -12.64 8.66 22.70
N LEU A 50 -12.85 7.93 21.60
CA LEU A 50 -14.17 7.62 21.08
C LEU A 50 -14.99 6.80 22.09
N TRP A 51 -14.40 5.79 22.72
CA TRP A 51 -15.07 5.00 23.76
C TRP A 51 -15.44 5.82 25.00
N ALA A 52 -14.53 6.68 25.47
CA ALA A 52 -14.79 7.59 26.58
C ALA A 52 -15.95 8.55 26.26
N MET A 53 -16.00 9.09 25.04
CA MET A 53 -17.08 9.95 24.58
C MET A 53 -18.42 9.20 24.50
N LEU A 54 -18.41 7.94 24.02
CA LEU A 54 -19.60 7.08 23.97
C LEU A 54 -20.15 6.77 25.37
N MET A 55 -19.28 6.38 26.31
CA MET A 55 -19.68 6.09 27.70
C MET A 55 -20.26 7.32 28.40
N HIS A 56 -19.68 8.50 28.16
CA HIS A 56 -20.16 9.75 28.73
C HIS A 56 -21.55 10.15 28.19
N VAL A 57 -21.81 9.90 26.90
CA VAL A 57 -23.15 10.10 26.30
C VAL A 57 -24.14 9.04 26.76
N GLY A 58 -23.71 7.76 26.83
CA GLY A 58 -24.55 6.64 27.22
C GLY A 58 -25.01 6.66 28.67
N LEU A 59 -24.16 7.15 29.59
CA LEU A 59 -24.49 7.26 31.02
C LEU A 59 -25.39 8.46 31.35
N ARG A 60 -25.48 9.45 30.45
CA ARG A 60 -26.28 10.68 30.66
C ARG A 60 -27.75 10.51 30.28
N VAL A 61 -28.16 9.37 29.72
CA VAL A 61 -29.55 9.14 29.28
C VAL A 61 -30.34 8.41 30.36
N ASP A 62 -31.43 9.02 30.81
CA ASP A 62 -32.30 8.53 31.88
C ASP A 62 -33.02 7.21 31.53
N THR A 63 -33.39 6.44 32.55
CA THR A 63 -33.72 4.99 32.47
C THR A 63 -34.92 4.66 31.55
N ALA A 64 -35.86 5.58 31.36
CA ALA A 64 -37.11 5.30 30.63
C ALA A 64 -36.99 5.36 29.10
N TYR A 65 -36.14 6.25 28.56
CA TYR A 65 -35.90 6.38 27.11
C TYR A 65 -34.45 6.04 26.71
N GLY A 66 -33.60 5.73 27.69
CA GLY A 66 -32.18 5.41 27.50
C GLY A 66 -31.94 4.33 26.47
N VAL A 67 -32.58 3.16 26.60
CA VAL A 67 -32.31 2.01 25.73
C VAL A 67 -32.69 2.26 24.27
N LEU A 68 -33.79 2.97 24.00
CA LEU A 68 -34.26 3.24 22.65
C LEU A 68 -33.34 4.24 21.90
N VAL A 69 -32.74 5.19 22.61
CA VAL A 69 -31.80 6.18 22.06
C VAL A 69 -30.37 5.64 22.01
N LEU A 70 -29.98 4.79 22.97
CA LEU A 70 -28.64 4.22 23.06
C LEU A 70 -28.31 3.29 21.88
N LEU A 71 -29.28 2.49 21.43
CA LEU A 71 -29.08 1.51 20.36
C LEU A 71 -28.67 2.13 19.01
N PRO A 72 -29.39 3.13 18.46
CA PRO A 72 -28.96 3.81 17.22
C PRO A 72 -27.68 4.62 17.40
N VAL A 73 -27.41 5.16 18.59
CA VAL A 73 -26.17 5.91 18.89
C VAL A 73 -24.95 4.98 18.86
N ILE A 74 -25.05 3.80 19.49
CA ILE A 74 -24.00 2.76 19.44
C ILE A 74 -23.82 2.24 18.01
N ALA A 75 -24.92 2.01 17.27
CA ALA A 75 -24.85 1.53 15.90
C ALA A 75 -24.17 2.54 14.96
N PHE A 76 -24.55 3.82 15.04
CA PHE A 76 -23.93 4.90 14.27
C PHE A 76 -22.44 5.05 14.60
N PHE A 77 -22.10 5.00 15.89
CA PHE A 77 -20.73 5.03 16.35
C PHE A 77 -19.92 3.85 15.82
N ALA A 78 -20.43 2.62 15.89
CA ALA A 78 -19.75 1.43 15.38
C ALA A 78 -19.45 1.51 13.88
N VAL A 79 -20.40 2.02 13.07
CA VAL A 79 -20.19 2.24 11.64
C VAL A 79 -19.09 3.26 11.36
N LEU A 80 -19.08 4.36 12.12
CA LEU A 80 -18.09 5.43 11.97
C LEU A 80 -16.69 4.93 12.33
N THR A 81 -16.56 4.12 13.37
CA THR A 81 -15.32 3.46 13.78
C THR A 81 -14.82 2.47 12.71
N ILE A 82 -15.69 1.61 12.16
CA ILE A 82 -15.32 0.68 11.09
C ILE A 82 -14.87 1.45 9.83
N PHE A 83 -15.59 2.50 9.44
CA PHE A 83 -15.27 3.25 8.23
C PHE A 83 -13.94 4.02 8.36
N ILE A 84 -13.75 4.76 9.45
CA ILE A 84 -12.58 5.61 9.62
C ILE A 84 -11.36 4.81 10.07
N LEU A 85 -11.53 3.94 11.05
CA LEU A 85 -10.38 3.25 11.65
C LEU A 85 -9.97 1.97 10.90
N LEU A 86 -10.90 1.28 10.21
CA LEU A 86 -10.56 0.03 9.52
C LEU A 86 -10.29 0.25 8.02
N ILE A 87 -11.15 0.98 7.31
CA ILE A 87 -11.05 1.14 5.85
C ILE A 87 -9.95 2.15 5.47
N MET A 88 -9.94 3.34 6.06
CA MET A 88 -8.97 4.38 5.69
C MET A 88 -7.53 3.99 6.06
N GLU A 89 -7.36 3.33 7.20
CA GLU A 89 -6.07 2.82 7.65
C GLU A 89 -5.62 1.61 6.84
N GLY A 90 -6.53 0.65 6.56
CA GLY A 90 -6.24 -0.52 5.73
C GLY A 90 -5.84 -0.16 4.31
N LEU A 91 -6.51 0.84 3.70
CA LEU A 91 -6.17 1.33 2.37
C LEU A 91 -4.80 2.04 2.34
N SER A 92 -4.47 2.82 3.39
CA SER A 92 -3.16 3.47 3.56
C SER A 92 -2.02 2.45 3.71
N ALA A 93 -2.26 1.37 4.47
CA ALA A 93 -1.30 0.27 4.61
C ALA A 93 -1.12 -0.49 3.28
N PHE A 94 -2.21 -0.80 2.57
CA PHE A 94 -2.20 -1.48 1.28
C PHE A 94 -1.41 -0.72 0.20
N LEU A 95 -1.68 0.58 0.05
CA LEU A 95 -0.99 1.41 -0.94
C LEU A 95 0.51 1.54 -0.65
N HIS A 96 0.90 1.50 0.62
CA HIS A 96 2.31 1.54 0.97
C HIS A 96 3.01 0.20 0.73
N ALA A 97 2.32 -0.92 0.95
CA ALA A 97 2.81 -2.24 0.58
C ALA A 97 3.01 -2.35 -0.95
N ILE A 98 2.07 -1.84 -1.75
CA ILE A 98 2.22 -1.73 -3.22
C ILE A 98 3.40 -0.83 -3.58
N ARG A 99 3.60 0.30 -2.89
CA ARG A 99 4.71 1.20 -3.17
C ARG A 99 6.06 0.55 -2.90
N LEU A 100 6.18 -0.21 -1.82
CA LEU A 100 7.36 -1.02 -1.54
C LEU A 100 7.54 -2.12 -2.60
N HIS A 101 6.46 -2.78 -3.04
CA HIS A 101 6.54 -3.77 -4.10
C HIS A 101 6.97 -3.15 -5.45
N TRP A 102 6.50 -1.94 -5.75
CA TRP A 102 6.86 -1.25 -6.99
C TRP A 102 8.28 -0.67 -6.93
N VAL A 103 8.64 0.06 -5.88
CA VAL A 103 9.96 0.72 -5.78
C VAL A 103 11.06 -0.26 -5.41
N GLU A 104 10.78 -1.26 -4.59
CA GLU A 104 11.81 -2.11 -4.00
C GLU A 104 11.89 -3.49 -4.68
N PHE A 105 10.78 -4.02 -5.21
CA PHE A 105 10.78 -5.31 -5.92
C PHE A 105 11.10 -5.17 -7.42
N GLN A 106 10.67 -4.09 -8.09
CA GLN A 106 11.04 -3.82 -9.49
C GLN A 106 12.49 -3.33 -9.61
N ASN A 107 12.92 -2.42 -8.74
CA ASN A 107 14.24 -1.78 -8.89
C ASN A 107 15.41 -2.71 -8.53
N LYS A 108 15.15 -3.82 -7.80
CA LYS A 108 16.17 -4.78 -7.36
C LYS A 108 16.27 -6.05 -8.21
N PHE A 109 15.19 -6.44 -8.91
CA PHE A 109 15.13 -7.69 -9.69
C PHE A 109 14.70 -7.50 -11.16
N TYR A 110 14.17 -6.33 -11.54
CA TYR A 110 13.68 -6.09 -12.89
C TYR A 110 14.69 -5.28 -13.70
N VAL A 111 15.54 -5.99 -14.45
CA VAL A 111 16.51 -5.38 -15.39
C VAL A 111 15.81 -4.74 -16.62
N GLY A 112 14.48 -4.80 -16.71
CA GLY A 112 13.72 -4.18 -17.80
C GLY A 112 13.92 -4.84 -19.18
N ALA A 113 14.65 -5.96 -19.25
CA ALA A 113 14.99 -6.65 -20.50
C ALA A 113 13.98 -7.75 -20.89
N GLY A 114 12.69 -7.55 -20.60
CA GLY A 114 11.63 -8.51 -20.93
C GLY A 114 10.83 -8.08 -22.16
N THR A 115 10.90 -8.84 -23.25
CA THR A 115 9.95 -8.67 -24.37
C THR A 115 8.58 -9.22 -23.95
N LYS A 116 7.51 -8.42 -24.08
CA LYS A 116 6.14 -8.93 -23.84
C LYS A 116 5.89 -10.13 -24.75
N PHE A 117 5.63 -11.29 -24.14
CA PHE A 117 5.23 -12.48 -24.89
C PHE A 117 3.82 -12.26 -25.44
N VAL A 118 3.71 -12.07 -26.75
CA VAL A 118 2.43 -12.05 -27.46
C VAL A 118 2.22 -13.44 -28.04
N PRO A 119 1.41 -14.31 -27.41
CA PRO A 119 1.13 -15.62 -27.97
C PRO A 119 0.41 -15.47 -29.31
N PHE A 120 0.79 -16.29 -30.28
CA PHE A 120 0.07 -16.38 -31.55
C PHE A 120 -1.33 -16.97 -31.28
N SER A 121 -2.36 -16.12 -31.31
CA SER A 121 -3.76 -16.53 -31.14
C SER A 121 -4.51 -16.39 -32.46
N PHE A 122 -5.09 -17.49 -32.95
CA PHE A 122 -5.91 -17.50 -34.17
C PHE A 122 -7.08 -16.52 -34.12
N ARG A 123 -7.54 -16.12 -32.93
CA ARG A 123 -8.60 -15.13 -32.75
C ARG A 123 -8.19 -13.72 -33.24
N LEU A 124 -6.91 -13.39 -33.13
CA LEU A 124 -6.32 -12.10 -33.56
C LEU A 124 -6.11 -12.05 -35.08
N LEU A 125 -5.92 -13.21 -35.72
CA LEU A 125 -5.83 -13.34 -37.17
C LEU A 125 -7.22 -13.31 -37.82
N SER A 126 -8.21 -13.95 -37.20
CA SER A 126 -9.61 -13.94 -37.68
C SER A 126 -10.28 -12.57 -37.56
N SER A 127 -9.98 -11.77 -36.53
CA SER A 127 -10.55 -10.41 -36.44
C SER A 127 -9.96 -9.50 -37.53
N LYS A 128 -8.65 -9.56 -37.74
CA LYS A 128 -7.95 -8.76 -38.75
C LYS A 128 -8.41 -9.09 -40.18
N PHE A 129 -8.62 -10.37 -40.46
CA PHE A 129 -9.20 -10.80 -41.74
C PHE A 129 -10.65 -10.34 -41.93
N SER A 130 -11.43 -10.23 -40.85
CA SER A 130 -12.81 -9.74 -40.94
C SER A 130 -12.90 -8.22 -41.09
N ASP A 131 -11.93 -7.47 -40.54
CA ASP A 131 -11.79 -6.02 -40.73
C ASP A 131 -11.31 -5.67 -42.15
N ASP A 132 -10.50 -6.52 -42.79
CA ASP A 132 -10.08 -6.35 -44.20
C ASP A 132 -11.19 -6.69 -45.21
N LEU A 133 -12.29 -7.31 -44.76
CA LEU A 133 -13.44 -7.72 -45.59
C LEU A 133 -14.66 -6.79 -45.42
N ALA A 134 -14.59 -5.80 -44.52
CA ALA A 134 -15.61 -4.77 -44.29
C ALA A 134 -15.18 -3.44 -44.91
#